data_AF-A0A291QJS5-F1
#
_entry.id   AF-A0A291QJS5-F1
#
_cell.length_a   1.000
_cell.length_b   1.000
_cell.length_c   1.000
_cell.angle_alpha   90.00
_cell.angle_beta   90.00
_cell.angle_gamma   90.00
#
_symmetry.space_group_name_H-M   'P 1'
#
loop_
_entity.id
_entity.type
_entity.pdbx_description
1 polymer ?
#
loop_
_entity_poly.entity_id
_entity_poly.type
_entity_poly.pdbx_seq_one_letter_code
_entity_poly.pdbx_strand_id
1 'polypeptide(L)'
;MASSSDPTLERLANSVLQPGFEGTTAPDWLRRRIAEGLGSVVLFARNIETPEQVAALTASLRAENPDLIVGIDEEAGDVTRLEAWTGSSRPGNLALGAVDDIDLTERVAHDIGRDLHAAGVSLNFAPSADVNSNPLNPVIGVRSFGARTDLVSRHTAAWIRGLQEAGVAACAKHFPGHGDTVVDSHYGLPQVTGSAEEIALTALPPFIAAMEAGVRAVMTAHLVAPAYDPDLPATLSHRILVELLRGDLDFQGLLVTDGIEMGAVTDRYGIDGATVKAVAGGVDAVCVGGESAEEATVDLLSTALVKAVLNGTLPEERLVEASGRVTEFARWSGERSRAVARAMERSDIGLVAARRAVRVRHRPGTAPVTLPLTGAPHVVELSPTMNLAVDGHTPWGVADPLRDLRPGTTSVRLTEPELTHTTDVLTDAALTPATGRDLVVVVRDAARHRWMTDTLTRLLRSRPDALVVEMGVPAGDALGAAHLITHGATRVSGIAAAELLAGAGA
;
A
#
# COMPACT_ATOMS: atom_id res chain seq x y z
N MET A 1 5.50 8.29 45.60
CA MET A 1 5.92 7.18 44.72
C MET A 1 5.05 5.98 45.03
N ALA A 2 3.82 5.98 44.51
CA ALA A 2 2.90 4.85 44.62
C ALA A 2 3.17 3.90 43.45
N SER A 3 3.19 2.61 43.77
CA SER A 3 3.43 1.45 42.89
C SER A 3 2.80 1.60 41.49
N SER A 4 3.64 1.55 40.45
CA SER A 4 3.32 1.89 39.06
C SER A 4 2.98 0.68 38.17
N SER A 5 2.34 -0.35 38.68
CA SER A 5 1.79 -1.41 37.81
C SER A 5 0.44 -1.82 38.34
N ASP A 6 -0.62 -1.36 37.68
CA ASP A 6 -1.90 -2.06 37.72
C ASP A 6 -1.82 -3.10 36.59
N PRO A 7 -1.63 -4.40 36.90
CA PRO A 7 -1.45 -5.42 35.87
C PRO A 7 -2.67 -5.55 34.94
N THR A 8 -3.85 -5.09 35.38
CA THR A 8 -5.07 -5.08 34.57
C THR A 8 -4.98 -3.97 33.53
N LEU A 9 -4.59 -2.76 33.92
CA LEU A 9 -4.40 -1.64 33.00
C LEU A 9 -3.28 -1.88 32.00
N GLU A 10 -2.17 -2.50 32.43
CA GLU A 10 -1.08 -2.88 31.52
C GLU A 10 -1.54 -3.89 30.47
N ARG A 11 -2.34 -4.89 30.87
CA ARG A 11 -2.96 -5.84 29.93
C ARG A 11 -3.88 -5.14 28.93
N LEU A 12 -4.71 -4.21 29.38
CA LEU A 12 -5.58 -3.42 28.51
C LEU A 12 -4.76 -2.54 27.54
N ALA A 13 -3.74 -1.86 28.04
CA ALA A 13 -2.83 -1.05 27.22
C ALA A 13 -2.11 -1.89 26.16
N ASN A 14 -1.58 -3.06 26.53
CA ASN A 14 -0.95 -3.97 25.58
C ASN A 14 -1.95 -4.45 24.52
N SER A 15 -3.20 -4.73 24.88
CA SER A 15 -4.18 -5.29 23.94
C SER A 15 -4.54 -4.40 22.77
N VAL A 16 -4.36 -3.07 22.89
CA VAL A 16 -4.65 -2.09 21.83
C VAL A 16 -3.43 -1.74 20.98
N LEU A 17 -2.25 -2.28 21.30
CA LEU A 17 -1.04 -2.05 20.51
C LEU A 17 -0.89 -3.14 19.43
N GLN A 18 -0.42 -2.73 18.26
CA GLN A 18 -0.08 -3.60 17.15
C GLN A 18 1.34 -3.29 16.66
N PRO A 19 2.38 -3.80 17.35
CA PRO A 19 3.76 -3.56 17.01
C PRO A 19 4.29 -4.48 15.91
N GLY A 20 5.20 -3.95 15.12
CA GLY A 20 6.17 -4.70 14.34
C GLY A 20 7.39 -5.10 15.17
N PHE A 21 8.26 -5.91 14.58
CA PHE A 21 9.52 -6.35 15.19
C PHE A 21 10.59 -6.56 14.13
N GLU A 22 11.85 -6.72 14.57
CA GLU A 22 12.98 -7.04 13.70
C GLU A 22 13.25 -8.54 13.58
N GLY A 23 13.80 -8.95 12.44
CA GLY A 23 14.20 -10.32 12.17
C GLY A 23 13.08 -11.22 11.64
N THR A 24 13.46 -12.46 11.31
CA THR A 24 12.61 -13.46 10.63
C THR A 24 12.15 -14.57 11.58
N THR A 25 12.40 -14.42 12.88
CA THR A 25 11.92 -15.31 13.95
C THR A 25 11.29 -14.48 15.07
N ALA A 26 10.42 -15.10 15.87
CA ALA A 26 9.73 -14.42 16.96
C ALA A 26 10.72 -14.07 18.07
N PRO A 27 10.97 -12.78 18.37
CA PRO A 27 11.88 -12.41 19.45
C PRO A 27 11.25 -12.71 20.82
N ASP A 28 12.08 -13.04 21.80
CA ASP A 28 11.62 -13.45 23.13
C ASP A 28 10.74 -12.39 23.80
N TRP A 29 11.07 -11.11 23.62
CA TRP A 29 10.28 -10.02 24.17
C TRP A 29 8.86 -9.98 23.63
N LEU A 30 8.68 -10.25 22.35
CA LEU A 30 7.38 -10.20 21.71
C LEU A 30 6.52 -11.35 22.21
N ARG A 31 7.09 -12.55 22.35
CA ARG A 31 6.39 -13.70 22.94
C ARG A 31 5.92 -13.42 24.37
N ARG A 32 6.77 -12.80 25.20
CA ARG A 32 6.38 -12.35 26.55
C ARG A 32 5.22 -11.35 26.48
N ARG A 33 5.31 -10.32 25.62
CA ARG A 33 4.26 -9.30 25.48
C ARG A 33 2.93 -9.88 25.00
N ILE A 34 2.95 -10.88 24.11
CA ILE A 34 1.75 -11.64 23.71
C ILE A 34 1.14 -12.37 24.90
N ALA A 35 1.95 -13.09 25.69
CA ALA A 35 1.46 -13.72 26.92
C ALA A 35 0.92 -12.71 27.95
N GLU A 36 1.42 -11.47 27.93
CA GLU A 36 0.98 -10.33 28.74
C GLU A 36 -0.18 -9.51 28.14
N GLY A 37 -0.86 -10.03 27.12
CA GLY A 37 -2.11 -9.45 26.61
C GLY A 37 -1.99 -8.65 25.31
N LEU A 38 -0.82 -8.61 24.66
CA LEU A 38 -0.71 -8.06 23.30
C LEU A 38 -1.59 -8.87 22.33
N GLY A 39 -2.56 -8.19 21.71
CA GLY A 39 -3.61 -8.83 20.90
C GLY A 39 -3.29 -8.90 19.40
N SER A 40 -2.29 -8.15 18.94
CA SER A 40 -1.97 -8.03 17.52
C SER A 40 -0.48 -7.79 17.27
N VAL A 41 0.00 -8.18 16.09
CA VAL A 41 1.32 -7.84 15.55
C VAL A 41 1.20 -7.45 14.08
N VAL A 42 2.17 -6.72 13.56
CA VAL A 42 2.27 -6.39 12.13
C VAL A 42 3.58 -6.90 11.53
N LEU A 43 3.51 -7.50 10.35
CA LEU A 43 4.66 -7.97 9.58
C LEU A 43 5.04 -6.96 8.49
N PHE A 44 6.34 -6.82 8.25
CA PHE A 44 6.94 -6.03 7.18
C PHE A 44 7.87 -6.90 6.33
N ALA A 45 8.39 -6.34 5.22
CA ALA A 45 9.31 -7.04 4.32
C ALA A 45 10.52 -7.66 5.05
N ARG A 46 11.04 -6.97 6.08
CA ARG A 46 12.16 -7.45 6.92
C ARG A 46 11.86 -8.73 7.71
N ASN A 47 10.59 -9.12 7.85
CA ASN A 47 10.18 -10.36 8.53
C ASN A 47 10.04 -11.55 7.57
N ILE A 48 10.27 -11.33 6.26
CA ILE A 48 9.87 -12.24 5.19
C ILE A 48 11.10 -12.68 4.39
N GLU A 49 11.41 -13.97 4.48
CA GLU A 49 12.38 -14.64 3.60
C GLU A 49 11.65 -15.55 2.60
N THR A 50 10.77 -16.43 3.11
CA THR A 50 9.92 -17.30 2.29
C THR A 50 8.54 -17.48 2.92
N PRO A 51 7.49 -17.83 2.15
CA PRO A 51 6.17 -18.10 2.69
C PRO A 51 6.16 -19.17 3.80
N GLU A 52 6.99 -20.21 3.68
CA GLU A 52 7.10 -21.28 4.68
C GLU A 52 7.73 -20.80 5.98
N GLN A 53 8.74 -19.93 5.90
CA GLN A 53 9.35 -19.29 7.07
C GLN A 53 8.32 -18.40 7.78
N VAL A 54 7.54 -17.61 7.03
CA VAL A 54 6.49 -16.76 7.61
C VAL A 54 5.41 -17.62 8.28
N ALA A 55 4.99 -18.72 7.67
CA ALA A 55 4.05 -19.66 8.29
C ALA A 55 4.58 -20.24 9.62
N ALA A 56 5.87 -20.57 9.70
CA ALA A 56 6.50 -21.03 10.94
C ALA A 56 6.59 -19.91 12.00
N LEU A 57 6.92 -18.69 11.58
CA LEU A 57 6.96 -17.50 12.42
C LEU A 57 5.58 -17.21 13.03
N THR A 58 4.52 -17.16 12.21
CA THR A 58 3.15 -16.89 12.69
C THR A 58 2.61 -18.01 13.57
N ALA A 59 2.98 -19.27 13.30
CA ALA A 59 2.66 -20.39 14.18
C ALA A 59 3.33 -20.27 15.56
N SER A 60 4.60 -19.85 15.59
CA SER A 60 5.34 -19.61 16.85
C SER A 60 4.69 -18.51 17.68
N LEU A 61 4.28 -17.41 17.05
CA LEU A 61 3.58 -16.31 17.74
C LEU A 61 2.20 -16.74 18.26
N ARG A 62 1.44 -17.52 17.48
CA ARG A 62 0.13 -18.04 17.91
C ARG A 62 0.19 -19.15 18.97
N ALA A 63 1.37 -19.72 19.21
CA ALA A 63 1.55 -20.63 20.35
C ALA A 63 1.38 -19.90 21.70
N GLU A 64 1.66 -18.59 21.74
CA GLU A 64 1.46 -17.74 22.92
C GLU A 64 0.01 -17.24 23.04
N ASN A 65 -0.61 -16.91 21.90
CA ASN A 65 -2.01 -16.49 21.82
C ASN A 65 -2.67 -17.05 20.55
N PRO A 66 -3.53 -18.07 20.65
CA PRO A 66 -4.18 -18.69 19.50
C PRO A 66 -5.05 -17.74 18.65
N ASP A 67 -5.55 -16.66 19.25
CA ASP A 67 -6.38 -15.66 18.59
C ASP A 67 -5.57 -14.41 18.16
N LEU A 68 -4.24 -14.44 18.24
CA LEU A 68 -3.39 -13.31 17.83
C LEU A 68 -3.70 -12.86 16.40
N ILE A 69 -3.98 -11.57 16.25
CA ILE A 69 -4.11 -10.93 14.95
C ILE A 69 -2.71 -10.75 14.36
N VAL A 70 -2.49 -11.30 13.18
CA VAL A 70 -1.27 -11.08 12.40
C VAL A 70 -1.64 -10.22 11.21
N GLY A 71 -1.26 -8.96 11.28
CA GLY A 71 -1.44 -7.95 10.24
C GLY A 71 -0.29 -7.91 9.24
N ILE A 72 -0.58 -7.50 8.00
CA ILE A 72 0.42 -7.19 6.97
C ILE A 72 -0.16 -6.16 6.01
N ASP A 73 0.70 -5.43 5.30
CA ASP A 73 0.29 -4.48 4.26
C ASP A 73 0.57 -5.04 2.86
N GLU A 74 -0.34 -5.87 2.33
CA GLU A 74 -0.20 -6.53 1.02
C GLU A 74 -1.30 -6.04 0.06
N GLU A 75 -1.04 -4.90 -0.60
CA GLU A 75 -1.92 -4.31 -1.62
C GLU A 75 -1.65 -4.86 -3.03
N ALA A 76 -0.70 -5.80 -3.18
CA ALA A 76 0.00 -6.07 -4.42
C ALA A 76 0.64 -4.79 -4.99
N GLY A 77 0.82 -4.70 -6.30
CA GLY A 77 1.33 -3.45 -6.87
C GLY A 77 2.73 -3.13 -6.36
N ASP A 78 2.90 -1.88 -5.96
CA ASP A 78 4.12 -1.38 -5.33
C ASP A 78 4.19 -1.65 -3.82
N VAL A 79 3.06 -1.92 -3.18
CA VAL A 79 2.98 -2.18 -1.73
C VAL A 79 2.76 -3.68 -1.55
N THR A 80 3.83 -4.44 -1.76
CA THR A 80 3.89 -5.89 -1.53
C THR A 80 4.93 -6.21 -0.47
N ARG A 81 4.64 -7.20 0.38
CA ARG A 81 5.52 -7.62 1.47
C ARG A 81 5.98 -9.05 1.26
N LEU A 82 5.06 -9.97 0.94
CA LEU A 82 5.41 -11.36 0.63
C LEU A 82 6.34 -11.48 -0.57
N GLU A 83 6.21 -10.56 -1.53
CA GLU A 83 7.01 -10.53 -2.74
C GLU A 83 7.95 -9.32 -2.81
N ALA A 84 8.25 -8.66 -1.69
CA ALA A 84 9.13 -7.48 -1.64
C ALA A 84 10.48 -7.72 -2.35
N TRP A 85 11.03 -8.93 -2.24
CA TRP A 85 12.34 -9.28 -2.84
C TRP A 85 12.26 -9.76 -4.29
N THR A 86 11.06 -10.06 -4.81
CA THR A 86 10.89 -10.66 -6.14
C THR A 86 9.99 -9.86 -7.08
N GLY A 87 9.29 -8.84 -6.55
CA GLY A 87 8.32 -8.02 -7.28
C GLY A 87 6.96 -8.74 -7.39
N SER A 88 5.89 -7.98 -7.17
CA SER A 88 4.54 -8.55 -7.08
C SER A 88 4.14 -9.34 -8.33
N SER A 89 3.62 -10.55 -8.11
CA SER A 89 3.03 -11.41 -9.15
C SER A 89 1.58 -11.05 -9.47
N ARG A 90 1.00 -10.06 -8.78
CA ARG A 90 -0.34 -9.54 -9.05
C ARG A 90 -0.23 -8.05 -9.40
N PRO A 91 -1.04 -7.53 -10.34
CA PRO A 91 -1.02 -6.12 -10.65
C PRO A 91 -1.61 -5.30 -9.49
N GLY A 92 -1.23 -4.03 -9.39
CA GLY A 92 -1.78 -3.11 -8.40
C GLY A 92 -3.18 -2.61 -8.74
N ASN A 93 -3.75 -1.83 -7.83
CA ASN A 93 -5.15 -1.39 -7.89
C ASN A 93 -5.46 -0.57 -9.14
N LEU A 94 -4.59 0.36 -9.57
CA LEU A 94 -4.87 1.16 -10.78
C LEU A 94 -4.96 0.30 -12.04
N ALA A 95 -4.15 -0.75 -12.15
CA ALA A 95 -4.23 -1.69 -13.25
C ALA A 95 -5.56 -2.46 -13.23
N LEU A 96 -6.03 -2.91 -12.06
CA LEU A 96 -7.34 -3.55 -11.92
C LEU A 96 -8.49 -2.60 -12.28
N GLY A 97 -8.43 -1.35 -11.82
CA GLY A 97 -9.41 -0.32 -12.18
C GLY A 97 -9.37 0.10 -13.66
N ALA A 98 -8.20 0.01 -14.31
CA ALA A 98 -8.06 0.24 -15.76
C ALA A 98 -8.62 -0.90 -16.61
N VAL A 99 -8.61 -2.14 -16.09
CA VAL A 99 -9.32 -3.29 -16.70
C VAL A 99 -10.82 -3.16 -16.50
N ASP A 100 -11.21 -2.66 -15.32
CA ASP A 100 -12.60 -2.39 -14.95
C ASP A 100 -13.50 -3.65 -14.90
N ASP A 101 -12.94 -4.74 -14.39
CA ASP A 101 -13.60 -6.03 -14.21
C ASP A 101 -13.59 -6.41 -12.72
N ILE A 102 -14.76 -6.33 -12.07
CA ILE A 102 -14.88 -6.61 -10.63
C ILE A 102 -14.68 -8.08 -10.30
N ASP A 103 -15.05 -9.00 -11.20
CA ASP A 103 -14.83 -10.43 -10.99
C ASP A 103 -13.33 -10.75 -11.07
N LEU A 104 -12.60 -10.09 -11.97
CA LEU A 104 -11.14 -10.18 -12.01
C LEU A 104 -10.51 -9.63 -10.73
N THR A 105 -11.00 -8.50 -10.23
CA THR A 105 -10.51 -7.89 -8.97
C THR A 105 -10.73 -8.83 -7.79
N GLU A 106 -11.92 -9.42 -7.68
CA GLU A 106 -12.26 -10.39 -6.64
C GLU A 106 -11.36 -11.63 -6.70
N ARG A 107 -11.13 -12.19 -7.90
CA ARG A 107 -10.22 -13.34 -8.07
C ARG A 107 -8.77 -13.00 -7.73
N VAL A 108 -8.28 -11.81 -8.08
CA VAL A 108 -6.92 -11.37 -7.73
C VAL A 108 -6.79 -11.19 -6.22
N ALA A 109 -7.77 -10.56 -5.57
CA ALA A 109 -7.77 -10.38 -4.11
C ALA A 109 -7.88 -11.72 -3.36
N HIS A 110 -8.69 -12.66 -3.87
CA HIS A 110 -8.77 -14.02 -3.34
C HIS A 110 -7.43 -14.76 -3.47
N ASP A 111 -6.74 -14.61 -4.61
CA ASP A 111 -5.43 -15.22 -4.84
C ASP A 111 -4.35 -14.68 -3.88
N ILE A 112 -4.35 -13.37 -3.62
CA ILE A 112 -3.51 -12.74 -2.59
C ILE A 112 -3.88 -13.27 -1.21
N GLY A 113 -5.18 -13.30 -0.87
CA GLY A 113 -5.66 -13.79 0.41
C GLY A 113 -5.29 -15.24 0.69
N ARG A 114 -5.23 -16.09 -0.34
CA ARG A 114 -4.81 -17.49 -0.22
C ARG A 114 -3.35 -17.61 0.21
N ASP A 115 -2.45 -16.83 -0.39
CA ASP A 115 -1.02 -16.83 -0.02
C ASP A 115 -0.82 -16.26 1.40
N LEU A 116 -1.56 -15.20 1.75
CA LEU A 116 -1.57 -14.63 3.10
C LEU A 116 -2.07 -15.62 4.16
N HIS A 117 -3.19 -16.31 3.89
CA HIS A 117 -3.77 -17.31 4.78
C HIS A 117 -2.81 -18.51 4.98
N ALA A 118 -2.14 -18.94 3.92
CA ALA A 118 -1.11 -19.98 3.99
C ALA A 118 0.08 -19.56 4.88
N ALA A 119 0.49 -18.28 4.81
CA ALA A 119 1.51 -17.69 5.68
C ALA A 119 1.02 -17.44 7.13
N GLY A 120 -0.27 -17.67 7.40
CA GLY A 120 -0.88 -17.45 8.72
C GLY A 120 -1.18 -15.98 9.01
N VAL A 121 -1.29 -15.12 8.02
CA VAL A 121 -1.81 -13.76 8.18
C VAL A 121 -3.33 -13.82 8.35
N SER A 122 -3.88 -13.04 9.28
CA SER A 122 -5.33 -12.98 9.53
C SER A 122 -5.96 -11.63 9.18
N LEU A 123 -5.15 -10.57 9.06
CA LEU A 123 -5.58 -9.25 8.66
C LEU A 123 -4.64 -8.70 7.59
N ASN A 124 -5.19 -8.24 6.48
CA ASN A 124 -4.47 -7.50 5.46
C ASN A 124 -4.94 -6.04 5.48
N PHE A 125 -4.00 -5.11 5.55
CA PHE A 125 -4.24 -3.67 5.44
C PHE A 125 -4.52 -3.27 3.99
N ALA A 126 -5.50 -3.91 3.36
CA ALA A 126 -5.92 -3.65 1.99
C ALA A 126 -7.43 -3.90 1.84
N PRO A 127 -8.10 -3.21 0.90
CA PRO A 127 -7.53 -2.35 -0.15
C PRO A 127 -7.43 -0.87 0.26
N SER A 128 -6.65 -0.09 -0.50
CA SER A 128 -6.86 1.36 -0.55
C SER A 128 -8.21 1.66 -1.21
N ALA A 129 -9.08 2.31 -0.45
CA ALA A 129 -10.38 2.86 -0.83
C ALA A 129 -10.29 4.34 -1.22
N ASP A 130 -9.07 4.89 -1.32
CA ASP A 130 -8.83 6.29 -1.65
C ASP A 130 -9.17 6.55 -3.12
N VAL A 131 -9.92 7.63 -3.39
CA VAL A 131 -10.20 8.08 -4.76
C VAL A 131 -9.08 9.03 -5.21
N ASN A 132 -8.20 8.57 -6.09
CA ASN A 132 -7.05 9.36 -6.54
C ASN A 132 -7.46 10.43 -7.58
N SER A 133 -8.26 11.41 -7.15
CA SER A 133 -8.74 12.54 -7.95
C SER A 133 -7.62 13.48 -8.34
N ASN A 134 -6.55 13.56 -7.54
CA ASN A 134 -5.37 14.36 -7.85
C ASN A 134 -4.29 13.49 -8.53
N PRO A 135 -3.98 13.69 -9.82
CA PRO A 135 -2.95 12.91 -10.52
C PRO A 135 -1.53 13.18 -10.00
N LEU A 136 -1.33 14.26 -9.23
CA LEU A 136 -0.04 14.59 -8.60
C LEU A 136 0.08 14.05 -7.17
N ASN A 137 -0.90 13.27 -6.69
CA ASN A 137 -0.87 12.71 -5.35
C ASN A 137 0.41 11.88 -5.13
N PRO A 138 1.26 12.23 -4.14
CA PRO A 138 2.56 11.59 -3.94
C PRO A 138 2.47 10.18 -3.35
N VAL A 139 1.37 9.86 -2.66
CA VAL A 139 1.24 8.70 -1.77
C VAL A 139 0.32 7.62 -2.32
N ILE A 140 -0.84 7.99 -2.87
CA ILE A 140 -1.86 7.05 -3.32
C ILE A 140 -1.56 6.61 -4.76
N GLY A 141 -1.72 7.49 -5.75
CA GLY A 141 -1.36 7.21 -7.14
C GLY A 141 -1.89 5.86 -7.64
N VAL A 142 -0.96 4.95 -7.99
CA VAL A 142 -1.29 3.60 -8.50
C VAL A 142 -1.90 2.64 -7.46
N ARG A 143 -1.87 3.01 -6.16
CA ARG A 143 -2.51 2.26 -5.07
C ARG A 143 -4.03 2.45 -5.04
N SER A 144 -4.56 3.47 -5.70
CA SER A 144 -6.01 3.60 -5.90
C SER A 144 -6.46 2.83 -7.15
N PHE A 145 -7.70 2.34 -7.14
CA PHE A 145 -8.34 1.82 -8.36
C PHE A 145 -8.59 2.92 -9.42
N GLY A 146 -8.55 4.19 -9.06
CA GLY A 146 -8.60 5.29 -10.03
C GLY A 146 -9.16 6.60 -9.46
N ALA A 147 -9.50 7.51 -10.37
CA ALA A 147 -9.94 8.86 -10.02
C ALA A 147 -11.47 9.03 -9.89
N ARG A 148 -12.26 7.98 -10.16
CA ARG A 148 -13.73 8.05 -10.13
C ARG A 148 -14.29 7.30 -8.94
N THR A 149 -15.14 7.97 -8.15
CA THR A 149 -15.77 7.42 -6.95
C THR A 149 -16.54 6.13 -7.19
N ASP A 150 -17.33 6.04 -8.27
CA ASP A 150 -18.10 4.84 -8.61
C ASP A 150 -17.20 3.64 -8.93
N LEU A 151 -16.09 3.88 -9.63
CA LEU A 151 -15.10 2.87 -9.97
C LEU A 151 -14.42 2.34 -8.71
N VAL A 152 -13.89 3.24 -7.87
CA VAL A 152 -13.18 2.85 -6.65
C VAL A 152 -14.11 2.09 -5.72
N SER A 153 -15.36 2.56 -5.53
CA SER A 153 -16.32 1.92 -4.63
C SER A 153 -16.57 0.44 -4.96
N ARG A 154 -16.83 0.11 -6.23
CA ARG A 154 -17.12 -1.28 -6.61
C ARG A 154 -15.90 -2.19 -6.64
N HIS A 155 -14.72 -1.65 -6.95
CA HIS A 155 -13.47 -2.41 -6.88
C HIS A 155 -13.03 -2.64 -5.43
N THR A 156 -13.19 -1.66 -4.54
CA THR A 156 -12.99 -1.81 -3.09
C THR A 156 -13.87 -2.93 -2.54
N ALA A 157 -15.17 -2.93 -2.87
CA ALA A 157 -16.09 -3.99 -2.44
C ALA A 157 -15.69 -5.38 -2.98
N ALA A 158 -15.29 -5.47 -4.25
CA ALA A 158 -14.83 -6.73 -4.87
C ALA A 158 -13.55 -7.27 -4.23
N TRP A 159 -12.58 -6.39 -3.98
CA TRP A 159 -11.35 -6.77 -3.28
C TRP A 159 -11.64 -7.31 -1.88
N ILE A 160 -12.49 -6.63 -1.12
CA ILE A 160 -12.88 -7.04 0.23
C ILE A 160 -13.52 -8.42 0.21
N ARG A 161 -14.46 -8.67 -0.71
CA ARG A 161 -15.08 -10.01 -0.85
C ARG A 161 -14.04 -11.09 -1.13
N GLY A 162 -13.21 -10.90 -2.15
CA GLY A 162 -12.22 -11.91 -2.56
C GLY A 162 -11.21 -12.23 -1.46
N LEU A 163 -10.61 -11.19 -0.86
CA LEU A 163 -9.65 -11.36 0.23
C LEU A 163 -10.27 -12.08 1.43
N GLN A 164 -11.48 -11.66 1.79
CA GLN A 164 -12.23 -12.27 2.87
C GLN A 164 -12.56 -13.72 2.54
N GLU A 165 -13.07 -14.06 1.35
CA GLU A 165 -13.39 -15.44 0.95
C GLU A 165 -12.20 -16.40 1.11
N ALA A 166 -10.97 -15.91 0.92
CA ALA A 166 -9.75 -16.68 1.15
C ALA A 166 -9.36 -16.87 2.62
N GLY A 167 -10.15 -16.35 3.57
CA GLY A 167 -9.94 -16.51 5.01
C GLY A 167 -9.22 -15.35 5.71
N VAL A 168 -8.92 -14.26 5.00
CA VAL A 168 -8.15 -13.11 5.54
C VAL A 168 -9.04 -11.89 5.67
N ALA A 169 -9.04 -11.23 6.82
CA ALA A 169 -9.79 -9.99 7.01
C ALA A 169 -9.21 -8.86 6.15
N ALA A 170 -10.11 -8.07 5.54
CA ALA A 170 -9.75 -6.85 4.82
C ALA A 170 -9.81 -5.63 5.74
N CYS A 171 -9.08 -4.58 5.36
CA CYS A 171 -9.11 -3.29 6.05
C CYS A 171 -9.12 -2.16 5.01
N ALA A 172 -10.22 -1.40 4.98
CA ALA A 172 -10.35 -0.28 4.05
C ALA A 172 -9.55 0.92 4.57
N LYS A 173 -8.77 1.55 3.68
CA LYS A 173 -7.87 2.66 4.04
C LYS A 173 -7.80 3.75 2.96
N HIS A 174 -7.48 5.00 3.25
CA HIS A 174 -7.16 5.57 4.57
C HIS A 174 -8.25 6.58 4.92
N PHE A 175 -9.08 6.28 5.90
CA PHE A 175 -10.27 7.09 6.22
C PHE A 175 -9.90 8.50 6.73
N PRO A 176 -10.56 9.59 6.28
CA PRO A 176 -11.77 9.66 5.43
C PRO A 176 -11.50 9.76 3.92
N GLY A 177 -10.28 9.44 3.47
CA GLY A 177 -9.83 9.47 2.08
C GLY A 177 -8.61 10.35 1.90
N HIS A 178 -7.53 9.78 1.36
CA HIS A 178 -6.22 10.42 1.17
C HIS A 178 -5.94 10.80 -0.30
N GLY A 179 -6.91 10.59 -1.19
CA GLY A 179 -6.71 10.65 -2.63
C GLY A 179 -6.58 12.06 -3.24
N ASP A 180 -6.95 13.11 -2.50
CA ASP A 180 -6.85 14.53 -2.92
C ASP A 180 -5.81 15.32 -2.11
N THR A 181 -4.63 14.74 -1.87
CA THR A 181 -3.55 15.43 -1.14
C THR A 181 -2.31 15.60 -2.02
N VAL A 182 -1.58 16.71 -1.81
CA VAL A 182 -0.30 17.01 -2.50
C VAL A 182 0.93 16.90 -1.59
N VAL A 183 0.71 16.66 -0.29
CA VAL A 183 1.76 16.44 0.71
C VAL A 183 1.73 14.97 1.10
N ASP A 184 2.92 14.40 1.29
CA ASP A 184 3.10 13.04 1.79
C ASP A 184 3.05 13.05 3.33
N SER A 185 2.15 12.25 3.91
CA SER A 185 1.94 12.12 5.37
C SER A 185 3.17 11.59 6.12
N HIS A 186 4.12 10.99 5.41
CA HIS A 186 5.41 10.60 6.00
C HIS A 186 6.30 11.80 6.35
N TYR A 187 6.15 12.95 5.66
CA TYR A 187 7.05 14.12 5.80
C TYR A 187 6.35 15.40 6.25
N GLY A 188 5.03 15.42 6.31
CA GLY A 188 4.26 16.58 6.77
C GLY A 188 2.77 16.29 6.79
N LEU A 189 1.98 17.16 7.42
CA LEU A 189 0.55 16.94 7.62
C LEU A 189 -0.26 17.29 6.35
N PRO A 190 -0.81 16.31 5.60
CA PRO A 190 -1.59 16.59 4.41
C PRO A 190 -2.96 17.17 4.79
N GLN A 191 -3.56 17.91 3.86
CA GLN A 191 -4.89 18.49 4.05
C GLN A 191 -5.79 18.13 2.87
N VAL A 192 -7.04 17.77 3.19
CA VAL A 192 -8.13 17.64 2.23
C VAL A 192 -9.00 18.89 2.36
N THR A 193 -8.99 19.76 1.35
CA THR A 193 -9.54 21.13 1.44
C THR A 193 -10.99 21.26 0.95
N GLY A 194 -11.59 20.19 0.44
CA GLY A 194 -12.99 20.16 0.01
C GLY A 194 -13.97 20.44 1.16
N SER A 195 -15.18 20.88 0.80
CA SER A 195 -16.29 20.99 1.75
C SER A 195 -16.75 19.62 2.25
N ALA A 196 -17.49 19.59 3.36
CA ALA A 196 -18.01 18.33 3.91
C ALA A 196 -18.89 17.58 2.89
N GLU A 197 -19.72 18.31 2.14
CA GLU A 197 -20.56 17.75 1.07
C GLU A 197 -19.72 17.16 -0.07
N GLU A 198 -18.70 17.87 -0.54
CA GLU A 198 -17.79 17.36 -1.58
C GLU A 198 -17.05 16.10 -1.12
N ILE A 199 -16.51 16.10 0.11
CA ILE A 199 -15.85 14.92 0.68
C ILE A 199 -16.83 13.75 0.81
N ALA A 200 -18.06 14.01 1.29
CA ALA A 200 -19.08 13.00 1.43
C ALA A 200 -19.53 12.38 0.09
N LEU A 201 -19.55 13.16 -0.98
CA LEU A 201 -19.92 12.70 -2.31
C LEU A 201 -18.77 12.01 -3.06
N THR A 202 -17.51 12.27 -2.68
CA THR A 202 -16.35 11.80 -3.45
C THR A 202 -15.52 10.75 -2.72
N ALA A 203 -15.15 10.99 -1.46
CA ALA A 203 -14.17 10.19 -0.73
C ALA A 203 -14.80 9.15 0.22
N LEU A 204 -15.98 9.43 0.77
CA LEU A 204 -16.69 8.50 1.67
C LEU A 204 -17.37 7.29 0.97
N PRO A 205 -17.89 7.38 -0.27
CA PRO A 205 -18.64 6.26 -0.86
C PRO A 205 -17.87 4.94 -0.98
N PRO A 206 -16.55 4.91 -1.27
CA PRO A 206 -15.79 3.66 -1.22
C PRO A 206 -15.75 3.00 0.16
N PHE A 207 -15.73 3.77 1.25
CA PHE A 207 -15.81 3.22 2.60
C PHE A 207 -17.22 2.67 2.89
N ILE A 208 -18.27 3.33 2.40
CA ILE A 208 -19.64 2.81 2.48
C ILE A 208 -19.76 1.47 1.75
N ALA A 209 -19.26 1.40 0.51
CA ALA A 209 -19.22 0.15 -0.25
C ALA A 209 -18.37 -0.94 0.44
N ALA A 210 -17.31 -0.56 1.15
CA ALA A 210 -16.52 -1.49 1.96
C ALA A 210 -17.33 -2.07 3.12
N MET A 211 -18.12 -1.23 3.82
CA MET A 211 -19.00 -1.65 4.91
C MET A 211 -20.10 -2.58 4.41
N GLU A 212 -20.73 -2.25 3.29
CA GLU A 212 -21.73 -3.10 2.62
C GLU A 212 -21.14 -4.45 2.17
N ALA A 213 -19.86 -4.47 1.75
CA ALA A 213 -19.11 -5.70 1.45
C ALA A 213 -18.68 -6.50 2.70
N GLY A 214 -19.00 -6.00 3.90
CA GLY A 214 -18.78 -6.70 5.15
C GLY A 214 -17.39 -6.49 5.77
N VAL A 215 -16.67 -5.43 5.41
CA VAL A 215 -15.41 -5.08 6.08
C VAL A 215 -15.64 -4.92 7.59
N ARG A 216 -14.63 -5.30 8.39
CA ARG A 216 -14.66 -5.19 9.86
C ARG A 216 -13.48 -4.42 10.43
N ALA A 217 -12.60 -3.91 9.58
CA ALA A 217 -11.52 -3.01 9.97
C ALA A 217 -11.44 -1.80 9.02
N VAL A 218 -11.18 -0.62 9.57
CA VAL A 218 -10.90 0.62 8.81
C VAL A 218 -9.64 1.25 9.39
N MET A 219 -8.70 1.59 8.49
CA MET A 219 -7.48 2.31 8.87
C MET A 219 -7.66 3.81 8.65
N THR A 220 -7.22 4.60 9.62
CA THR A 220 -7.38 6.07 9.63
C THR A 220 -6.18 6.77 9.03
N ALA A 221 -6.38 7.90 8.34
CA ALA A 221 -5.30 8.69 7.75
C ALA A 221 -4.75 9.77 8.69
N HIS A 222 -3.44 10.00 8.63
CA HIS A 222 -2.78 11.14 9.28
C HIS A 222 -2.87 12.41 8.43
N LEU A 223 -4.10 12.90 8.18
CA LEU A 223 -4.38 14.12 7.43
C LEU A 223 -5.42 14.98 8.15
N VAL A 224 -5.45 16.27 7.87
CA VAL A 224 -6.51 17.17 8.36
C VAL A 224 -7.59 17.33 7.29
N ALA A 225 -8.85 17.22 7.70
CA ALA A 225 -10.00 17.53 6.87
C ALA A 225 -10.79 18.67 7.53
N PRO A 226 -10.44 19.95 7.26
CA PRO A 226 -10.96 21.09 8.04
C PRO A 226 -12.48 21.23 8.03
N ALA A 227 -13.15 20.69 7.02
CA ALA A 227 -14.60 20.64 6.95
C ALA A 227 -15.25 19.79 8.06
N TYR A 228 -14.52 18.80 8.59
CA TYR A 228 -14.95 17.95 9.71
C TYR A 228 -14.24 18.33 11.01
N ASP A 229 -12.93 18.50 10.97
CA ASP A 229 -12.12 18.92 12.12
C ASP A 229 -10.94 19.79 11.64
N PRO A 230 -10.90 21.09 11.97
CA PRO A 230 -9.82 21.99 11.56
C PRO A 230 -8.55 21.86 12.41
N ASP A 231 -8.63 21.24 13.58
CA ASP A 231 -7.57 21.31 14.59
C ASP A 231 -6.72 20.04 14.67
N LEU A 232 -7.35 18.89 14.38
CA LEU A 232 -6.77 17.56 14.57
C LEU A 232 -6.71 16.75 13.27
N PRO A 233 -5.63 15.98 13.05
CA PRO A 233 -5.60 14.92 12.04
C PRO A 233 -6.74 13.91 12.28
N ALA A 234 -7.25 13.30 11.21
CA ALA A 234 -8.36 12.35 11.26
C ALA A 234 -8.12 11.19 12.25
N THR A 235 -6.91 10.62 12.28
CA THR A 235 -6.51 9.58 13.25
C THR A 235 -6.65 10.01 14.73
N LEU A 236 -6.66 11.32 15.03
CA LEU A 236 -6.73 11.84 16.40
C LEU A 236 -8.08 12.53 16.70
N SER A 237 -8.99 12.62 15.72
CA SER A 237 -10.21 13.43 15.80
C SER A 237 -11.43 12.61 16.22
N HIS A 238 -12.00 12.92 17.38
CA HIS A 238 -13.28 12.34 17.82
C HIS A 238 -14.43 12.65 16.85
N ARG A 239 -14.42 13.84 16.23
CA ARG A 239 -15.45 14.26 15.28
C ARG A 239 -15.43 13.39 14.02
N ILE A 240 -14.24 13.06 13.53
CA ILE A 240 -14.10 12.21 12.33
C ILE A 240 -14.31 10.73 12.67
N LEU A 241 -13.74 10.25 13.78
CA LEU A 241 -13.77 8.82 14.09
C LEU A 241 -15.08 8.37 14.74
N VAL A 242 -15.63 9.16 15.66
CA VAL A 242 -16.83 8.76 16.41
C VAL A 242 -18.07 9.40 15.83
N GLU A 243 -18.12 10.72 15.67
CA GLU A 243 -19.34 11.39 15.17
C GLU A 243 -19.61 11.00 13.70
N LEU A 244 -18.62 11.13 12.81
CA LEU A 244 -18.79 10.78 11.40
C LEU A 244 -18.76 9.26 11.16
N LEU A 245 -17.67 8.57 11.47
CA LEU A 245 -17.51 7.16 11.06
C LEU A 245 -18.39 6.18 11.87
N ARG A 246 -18.41 6.29 13.20
CA ARG A 246 -19.28 5.41 14.03
C ARG A 246 -20.72 5.91 14.14
N GLY A 247 -20.94 7.22 14.11
CA GLY A 247 -22.25 7.84 14.26
C GLY A 247 -23.00 7.89 12.93
N ASP A 248 -22.57 8.77 12.03
CA ASP A 248 -23.28 9.03 10.76
C ASP A 248 -23.20 7.84 9.78
N LEU A 249 -22.05 7.16 9.71
CA LEU A 249 -21.83 6.02 8.82
C LEU A 249 -22.07 4.64 9.47
N ASP A 250 -22.37 4.61 10.77
CA ASP A 250 -22.67 3.40 11.56
C ASP A 250 -21.60 2.28 11.48
N PHE A 251 -20.32 2.64 11.38
CA PHE A 251 -19.24 1.65 11.40
C PHE A 251 -18.95 1.15 12.82
N GLN A 252 -19.27 -0.12 13.08
CA GLN A 252 -19.05 -0.75 14.39
C GLN A 252 -17.81 -1.65 14.48
N GLY A 253 -17.02 -1.74 13.40
CA GLY A 253 -15.82 -2.56 13.36
C GLY A 253 -14.61 -1.95 14.09
N LEU A 254 -13.46 -2.59 13.88
CA LEU A 254 -12.16 -2.18 14.40
C LEU A 254 -11.66 -0.92 13.69
N LEU A 255 -11.34 0.12 14.46
CA LEU A 255 -10.58 1.26 13.97
C LEU A 255 -9.09 1.07 14.31
N VAL A 256 -8.24 1.18 13.30
CA VAL A 256 -6.78 1.06 13.45
C VAL A 256 -6.09 2.31 12.91
N THR A 257 -5.03 2.78 13.57
CA THR A 257 -4.23 3.88 13.02
C THR A 257 -3.47 3.43 11.77
N ASP A 258 -3.18 4.33 10.84
CA ASP A 258 -1.97 4.21 10.02
C ASP A 258 -0.72 4.23 10.93
N GLY A 259 0.48 3.99 10.41
CA GLY A 259 1.71 3.92 11.21
C GLY A 259 1.85 5.11 12.15
N ILE A 260 1.69 4.90 13.46
CA ILE A 260 1.62 6.00 14.45
C ILE A 260 2.94 6.75 14.58
N GLU A 261 4.02 6.17 14.07
CA GLU A 261 5.37 6.74 14.03
C GLU A 261 5.57 7.82 12.95
N MET A 262 4.63 7.94 12.00
CA MET A 262 4.72 8.89 10.88
C MET A 262 4.70 10.36 11.35
N GLY A 263 5.54 11.18 10.70
CA GLY A 263 5.80 12.59 11.05
C GLY A 263 4.55 13.46 11.13
N ALA A 264 3.52 13.21 10.31
CA ALA A 264 2.27 13.97 10.32
C ALA A 264 1.57 14.04 11.70
N VAL A 265 1.84 13.09 12.60
CA VAL A 265 1.35 13.10 13.98
C VAL A 265 2.50 13.17 15.00
N THR A 266 3.61 12.47 14.79
CA THR A 266 4.69 12.41 15.79
C THR A 266 5.45 13.72 15.95
N ASP A 267 5.61 14.51 14.88
CA ASP A 267 6.32 15.80 14.95
C ASP A 267 5.65 16.78 15.91
N ARG A 268 4.31 16.72 16.02
CA ARG A 268 3.52 17.63 16.87
C ARG A 268 3.24 17.05 18.26
N TYR A 269 3.05 15.74 18.38
CA TYR A 269 2.51 15.14 19.60
C TYR A 269 3.46 14.16 20.30
N GLY A 270 4.58 13.79 19.68
CA GLY A 270 5.37 12.62 20.08
C GLY A 270 4.62 11.31 19.83
N ILE A 271 5.34 10.20 19.71
CA ILE A 271 4.72 8.89 19.42
C ILE A 271 3.81 8.41 20.57
N ASP A 272 4.17 8.70 21.81
CA ASP A 272 3.41 8.40 23.02
C ASP A 272 2.16 9.29 23.14
N GLY A 273 2.32 10.59 22.94
CA GLY A 273 1.20 11.53 22.95
C GLY A 273 0.22 11.31 21.80
N ALA A 274 0.71 11.00 20.60
CA ALA A 274 -0.13 10.62 19.45
C ALA A 274 -0.91 9.34 19.74
N THR A 275 -0.28 8.33 20.34
CA THR A 275 -0.92 7.06 20.73
C THR A 275 -2.07 7.28 21.71
N VAL A 276 -1.83 8.03 22.78
CA VAL A 276 -2.89 8.34 23.77
C VAL A 276 -4.04 9.11 23.12
N LYS A 277 -3.72 10.10 22.26
CA LYS A 277 -4.72 10.90 21.55
C LYS A 277 -5.54 10.08 20.55
N ALA A 278 -4.92 9.14 19.83
CA ALA A 278 -5.63 8.28 18.88
C ALA A 278 -6.66 7.40 19.61
N VAL A 279 -6.27 6.76 20.71
CA VAL A 279 -7.18 5.92 21.52
C VAL A 279 -8.30 6.77 22.13
N ALA A 280 -7.96 7.94 22.69
CA ALA A 280 -8.96 8.88 23.22
C ALA A 280 -9.90 9.41 22.12
N GLY A 281 -9.41 9.58 20.89
CA GLY A 281 -10.16 10.01 19.72
C GLY A 281 -11.13 8.97 19.19
N GLY A 282 -10.95 7.68 19.51
CA GLY A 282 -11.86 6.60 19.11
C GLY A 282 -11.22 5.43 18.37
N VAL A 283 -9.89 5.45 18.17
CA VAL A 283 -9.15 4.32 17.58
C VAL A 283 -9.03 3.16 18.57
N ASP A 284 -9.19 1.93 18.08
CA ASP A 284 -9.18 0.73 18.92
C ASP A 284 -7.83 0.01 18.93
N ALA A 285 -7.09 0.08 17.81
CA ALA A 285 -5.77 -0.52 17.66
C ALA A 285 -4.75 0.51 17.11
N VAL A 286 -3.54 0.51 17.66
CA VAL A 286 -2.47 1.42 17.27
C VAL A 286 -1.38 0.66 16.54
N CYS A 287 -1.28 0.87 15.23
CA CYS A 287 -0.26 0.27 14.39
C CYS A 287 1.07 1.01 14.57
N VAL A 288 2.13 0.28 14.94
CA VAL A 288 3.48 0.82 15.14
C VAL A 288 4.52 -0.21 14.71
N GLY A 289 5.73 0.23 14.39
CA GLY A 289 6.87 -0.63 14.12
C GLY A 289 7.21 -0.75 12.65
N GLY A 290 6.76 0.16 11.79
CA GLY A 290 7.39 0.35 10.48
C GLY A 290 8.84 0.76 10.63
N GLU A 291 9.10 1.78 11.46
CA GLU A 291 10.42 2.36 11.72
C GLU A 291 10.86 2.15 13.19
N SER A 292 9.92 1.98 14.12
CA SER A 292 10.13 1.87 15.58
C SER A 292 9.76 0.47 16.10
N ALA A 293 10.56 -0.54 15.75
CA ALA A 293 10.24 -1.97 15.95
C ALA A 293 10.86 -2.60 17.23
N GLU A 294 11.34 -1.77 18.15
CA GLU A 294 12.05 -2.20 19.37
C GLU A 294 11.11 -2.41 20.58
N GLU A 295 11.47 -3.31 21.51
CA GLU A 295 10.73 -3.54 22.78
C GLU A 295 10.48 -2.24 23.55
N ALA A 296 11.49 -1.35 23.59
CA ALA A 296 11.41 -0.06 24.27
C ALA A 296 10.29 0.85 23.75
N THR A 297 9.93 0.73 22.46
CA THR A 297 8.81 1.48 21.89
C THR A 297 7.49 0.98 22.47
N VAL A 298 7.30 -0.34 22.53
CA VAL A 298 6.09 -0.95 23.11
C VAL A 298 5.97 -0.59 24.59
N ASP A 299 7.08 -0.63 25.33
CA ASP A 299 7.13 -0.23 26.74
C ASP A 299 6.71 1.22 26.96
N LEU A 300 7.22 2.12 26.11
CA LEU A 300 6.89 3.54 26.14
C LEU A 300 5.39 3.75 25.91
N LEU A 301 4.83 3.15 24.87
CA LEU A 301 3.42 3.33 24.49
C LEU A 301 2.46 2.72 25.53
N SER A 302 2.75 1.51 26.01
CA SER A 302 1.96 0.87 27.07
C SER A 302 1.97 1.70 28.35
N THR A 303 3.14 2.18 28.76
CA THR A 303 3.30 3.08 29.91
C THR A 303 2.53 4.40 29.72
N ALA A 304 2.53 4.96 28.52
CA ALA A 304 1.83 6.21 28.21
C ALA A 304 0.30 6.05 28.35
N LEU A 305 -0.26 4.96 27.83
CA LEU A 305 -1.68 4.62 27.98
C LEU A 305 -2.07 4.45 29.45
N VAL A 306 -1.31 3.67 30.22
CA VAL A 306 -1.56 3.47 31.66
C VAL A 306 -1.51 4.81 32.41
N LYS A 307 -0.48 5.64 32.17
CA LYS A 307 -0.38 6.96 32.80
C LYS A 307 -1.56 7.87 32.43
N ALA A 308 -2.00 7.83 31.18
CA ALA A 308 -3.13 8.63 30.70
C ALA A 308 -4.45 8.23 31.38
N VAL A 309 -4.64 6.94 31.67
CA VAL A 309 -5.79 6.48 32.46
C VAL A 309 -5.68 6.97 33.91
N LEU A 310 -4.54 6.73 34.55
CA LEU A 310 -4.33 7.08 35.96
C LEU A 310 -4.43 8.59 36.24
N ASN A 311 -4.11 9.44 35.25
CA ASN A 311 -4.21 10.90 35.37
C ASN A 311 -5.50 11.49 34.79
N GLY A 312 -6.40 10.67 34.24
CA GLY A 312 -7.70 11.07 33.69
C GLY A 312 -7.67 11.69 32.29
N THR A 313 -6.53 11.67 31.59
CA THR A 313 -6.44 12.13 30.19
C THR A 313 -7.14 11.17 29.23
N LEU A 314 -7.13 9.87 29.53
CA LEU A 314 -7.85 8.82 28.80
C LEU A 314 -8.86 8.16 29.76
N PRO A 315 -10.17 8.21 29.50
CA PRO A 315 -11.13 7.47 30.31
C PRO A 315 -10.83 5.96 30.28
N GLU A 316 -10.85 5.30 31.44
CA GLU A 316 -10.61 3.84 31.53
C GLU A 316 -11.63 3.06 30.68
N GLU A 317 -12.90 3.49 30.67
CA GLU A 317 -13.94 2.83 29.89
C GLU A 317 -13.63 2.84 28.39
N ARG A 318 -12.96 3.90 27.90
CA ARG A 318 -12.55 4.00 26.48
C ARG A 318 -11.48 2.96 26.14
N LEU A 319 -10.51 2.75 27.03
CA LEU A 319 -9.48 1.73 26.84
C LEU A 319 -10.07 0.31 26.91
N VAL A 320 -11.02 0.08 27.81
CA VAL A 320 -11.76 -1.19 27.91
C VAL A 320 -12.57 -1.45 26.64
N GLU A 321 -13.26 -0.43 26.10
CA GLU A 321 -14.01 -0.55 24.85
C GLU A 321 -13.09 -0.91 23.67
N ALA A 322 -11.98 -0.18 23.51
CA ALA A 322 -10.98 -0.45 22.48
C ALA A 322 -10.45 -1.90 22.55
N SER A 323 -10.05 -2.34 23.74
CA SER A 323 -9.61 -3.72 24.01
C SER A 323 -10.68 -4.76 23.64
N GLY A 324 -11.95 -4.47 23.97
CA GLY A 324 -13.09 -5.30 23.63
C GLY A 324 -13.26 -5.47 22.12
N ARG A 325 -13.13 -4.37 21.35
CA ARG A 325 -13.22 -4.40 19.88
C ARG A 325 -12.07 -5.15 19.22
N VAL A 326 -10.85 -5.01 19.75
CA VAL A 326 -9.69 -5.82 19.29
C VAL A 326 -9.97 -7.30 19.53
N THR A 327 -10.48 -7.67 20.70
CA THR A 327 -10.80 -9.06 21.04
C THR A 327 -11.93 -9.63 20.17
N GLU A 328 -12.98 -8.83 19.91
CA GLU A 328 -14.07 -9.22 19.02
C GLU A 328 -13.56 -9.47 17.59
N PHE A 329 -12.73 -8.56 17.07
CA PHE A 329 -12.12 -8.68 15.75
C PHE A 329 -11.18 -9.89 15.66
N ALA A 330 -10.36 -10.13 16.69
CA ALA A 330 -9.47 -11.29 16.79
C ALA A 330 -10.27 -12.61 16.68
N ARG A 331 -11.36 -12.74 17.45
CA ARG A 331 -12.23 -13.92 17.41
C ARG A 331 -12.86 -14.09 16.03
N TRP A 332 -13.45 -13.03 15.47
CA TRP A 332 -14.12 -13.06 14.17
C TRP A 332 -13.14 -13.44 13.04
N SER A 333 -11.97 -12.80 12.99
CA SER A 333 -10.95 -13.08 11.96
C SER A 333 -10.36 -14.49 12.11
N GLY A 334 -10.18 -14.96 13.35
CA GLY A 334 -9.76 -16.34 13.64
C GLY A 334 -10.78 -17.39 13.21
N GLU A 335 -12.07 -17.18 13.48
CA GLU A 335 -13.17 -18.04 13.01
C GLU A 335 -13.19 -18.12 11.49
N ARG A 336 -13.03 -16.97 10.82
CA ARG A 336 -12.99 -16.89 9.36
C ARG A 336 -11.80 -17.65 8.78
N SER A 337 -10.61 -17.46 9.33
CA SER A 337 -9.40 -18.16 8.92
C SER A 337 -9.56 -19.68 9.07
N ARG A 338 -10.12 -20.15 10.20
CA ARG A 338 -10.35 -21.60 10.44
C ARG A 338 -11.40 -22.23 9.52
N ALA A 339 -12.32 -21.45 8.97
CA ALA A 339 -13.35 -21.94 8.05
C ALA A 339 -12.81 -22.28 6.66
N VAL A 340 -11.62 -21.78 6.31
CA VAL A 340 -11.01 -21.96 4.98
C VAL A 340 -9.78 -22.87 5.08
N ALA A 341 -9.72 -23.90 4.22
CA ALA A 341 -8.55 -24.77 4.17
C ALA A 341 -7.32 -24.01 3.64
N ARG A 342 -6.16 -24.22 4.27
CA ARG A 342 -4.89 -23.68 3.75
C ARG A 342 -4.48 -24.45 2.51
N ALA A 343 -4.29 -23.75 1.40
CA ALA A 343 -3.82 -24.33 0.15
C ALA A 343 -2.83 -23.38 -0.55
N MET A 344 -1.70 -23.92 -1.00
CA MET A 344 -0.80 -23.23 -1.91
C MET A 344 -0.99 -23.82 -3.30
N GLU A 345 -1.61 -23.05 -4.18
CA GLU A 345 -1.79 -23.36 -5.59
C GLU A 345 -1.07 -22.32 -6.44
N ARG A 346 -0.58 -22.74 -7.61
CA ARG A 346 -0.04 -21.78 -8.57
C ARG A 346 -1.21 -21.18 -9.34
N SER A 347 -1.23 -19.87 -9.44
CA SER A 347 -2.22 -19.12 -10.19
C SER A 347 -1.52 -18.22 -11.20
N ASP A 348 -2.07 -18.13 -12.40
CA ASP A 348 -1.62 -17.20 -13.45
C ASP A 348 -2.49 -15.93 -13.49
N ILE A 349 -3.46 -15.79 -12.57
CA ILE A 349 -4.46 -14.72 -12.61
C ILE A 349 -3.84 -13.33 -12.60
N GLY A 350 -2.72 -13.15 -11.90
CA GLY A 350 -1.98 -11.90 -11.86
C GLY A 350 -1.41 -11.51 -13.22
N LEU A 351 -0.82 -12.47 -13.96
CA LEU A 351 -0.33 -12.21 -15.32
C LEU A 351 -1.48 -11.99 -16.31
N VAL A 352 -2.58 -12.75 -16.18
CA VAL A 352 -3.81 -12.54 -16.97
C VAL A 352 -4.35 -11.12 -16.75
N ALA A 353 -4.40 -10.66 -15.50
CA ALA A 353 -4.85 -9.32 -15.17
C ALA A 353 -3.89 -8.24 -15.71
N ALA A 354 -2.58 -8.42 -15.55
CA ALA A 354 -1.57 -7.49 -16.06
C ALA A 354 -1.65 -7.33 -17.58
N ARG A 355 -1.75 -8.44 -18.34
CA ARG A 355 -1.94 -8.41 -19.80
C ARG A 355 -3.18 -7.62 -20.20
N ARG A 356 -4.31 -7.86 -19.51
CA ARG A 356 -5.55 -7.12 -19.76
C ARG A 356 -5.46 -5.64 -19.39
N ALA A 357 -4.55 -5.24 -18.51
CA ALA A 357 -4.39 -3.87 -18.06
C ALA A 357 -3.52 -3.01 -18.99
N VAL A 358 -2.64 -3.64 -19.81
CA VAL A 358 -1.78 -2.90 -20.73
C VAL A 358 -2.63 -2.13 -21.76
N ARG A 359 -2.30 -0.85 -21.95
CA ARG A 359 -2.89 0.00 -22.99
C ARG A 359 -1.79 0.53 -23.89
N VAL A 360 -2.08 0.70 -25.17
CA VAL A 360 -1.18 1.33 -26.14
C VAL A 360 -1.86 2.58 -26.68
N ARG A 361 -1.20 3.73 -26.57
CA ARG A 361 -1.59 4.97 -27.21
C ARG A 361 -0.62 5.28 -28.33
N HIS A 362 -1.16 5.75 -29.46
CA HIS A 362 -0.36 6.22 -30.59
C HIS A 362 -0.49 7.72 -30.73
N ARG A 363 0.60 8.37 -31.14
CA ARG A 363 0.56 9.79 -31.46
C ARG A 363 -0.27 10.02 -32.74
N PRO A 364 -1.28 10.91 -32.72
CA PRO A 364 -2.04 11.25 -33.92
C PRO A 364 -1.12 11.83 -35.00
N GLY A 365 -1.25 11.36 -36.24
CA GLY A 365 -0.51 11.87 -37.39
C GLY A 365 0.93 11.36 -37.56
N THR A 366 1.41 10.45 -36.71
CA THR A 366 2.65 9.69 -36.94
C THR A 366 2.34 8.32 -37.51
N ALA A 367 3.25 7.75 -38.31
CA ALA A 367 3.13 6.36 -38.73
C ALA A 367 3.00 5.45 -37.49
N PRO A 368 2.10 4.44 -37.50
CA PRO A 368 2.03 3.48 -36.41
C PRO A 368 3.39 2.83 -36.20
N VAL A 369 3.85 2.71 -34.96
CA VAL A 369 5.02 1.88 -34.66
C VAL A 369 4.69 0.44 -35.00
N THR A 370 5.59 -0.22 -35.72
CA THR A 370 5.51 -1.66 -35.93
C THR A 370 5.89 -2.36 -34.63
N LEU A 371 4.88 -2.72 -33.83
CA LEU A 371 5.03 -3.77 -32.84
C LEU A 371 4.71 -5.11 -33.53
N PRO A 372 5.47 -6.18 -33.23
CA PRO A 372 6.54 -6.24 -32.25
C PRO A 372 7.88 -5.69 -32.74
N LEU A 373 8.77 -5.39 -31.79
CA LEU A 373 10.16 -5.02 -32.03
C LEU A 373 10.87 -6.09 -32.88
N THR A 374 11.59 -5.65 -33.90
CA THR A 374 12.29 -6.56 -34.83
C THR A 374 13.67 -6.97 -34.36
N GLY A 375 14.31 -6.17 -33.51
CA GLY A 375 15.66 -6.40 -32.99
C GLY A 375 15.73 -6.31 -31.47
N ALA A 376 16.94 -6.43 -30.93
CA ALA A 376 17.22 -6.23 -29.52
C ALA A 376 17.28 -4.71 -29.20
N PRO A 377 16.37 -4.18 -28.38
CA PRO A 377 16.36 -2.76 -28.04
C PRO A 377 17.47 -2.37 -27.06
N HIS A 378 17.65 -1.06 -26.92
CA HIS A 378 18.27 -0.46 -25.76
C HIS A 378 17.17 0.13 -24.86
N VAL A 379 17.16 -0.23 -23.58
CA VAL A 379 16.16 0.18 -22.59
C VAL A 379 16.76 1.22 -21.64
N VAL A 380 16.08 2.34 -21.45
CA VAL A 380 16.44 3.40 -20.50
C VAL A 380 15.36 3.50 -19.45
N GLU A 381 15.66 3.12 -18.21
CA GLU A 381 14.70 3.15 -17.10
C GLU A 381 14.97 4.38 -16.21
N LEU A 382 14.04 5.33 -16.18
CA LEU A 382 14.12 6.50 -15.31
C LEU A 382 13.53 6.15 -13.94
N SER A 383 14.39 6.04 -12.92
CA SER A 383 14.01 5.54 -11.60
C SER A 383 13.80 6.71 -10.62
N PRO A 384 12.59 6.92 -10.08
CA PRO A 384 12.36 7.89 -9.02
C PRO A 384 12.91 7.38 -7.69
N THR A 385 13.08 8.30 -6.74
CA THR A 385 13.10 7.94 -5.31
C THR A 385 11.71 7.47 -4.92
N MET A 386 11.64 6.30 -4.32
CA MET A 386 10.38 5.65 -3.90
C MET A 386 9.90 6.25 -2.58
N ASN A 387 8.58 6.28 -2.35
CA ASN A 387 8.03 6.69 -1.05
C ASN A 387 8.19 5.57 0.00
N LEU A 388 8.06 5.91 1.29
CA LEU A 388 8.31 4.97 2.40
C LEU A 388 7.30 3.82 2.47
N ALA A 389 6.15 3.92 1.80
CA ALA A 389 5.19 2.82 1.73
C ALA A 389 5.71 1.64 0.90
N VAL A 390 6.63 1.90 -0.03
CA VAL A 390 7.20 0.91 -0.96
C VAL A 390 8.59 0.49 -0.52
N ASP A 391 8.88 -0.81 -0.53
CA ASP A 391 10.23 -1.30 -0.26
C ASP A 391 11.16 -0.92 -1.43
N GLY A 392 12.22 -0.17 -1.14
CA GLY A 392 13.17 0.34 -2.12
C GLY A 392 13.92 -0.74 -2.92
N HIS A 393 13.88 -2.00 -2.48
CA HIS A 393 14.54 -3.13 -3.15
C HIS A 393 13.62 -3.88 -4.13
N THR A 394 12.32 -3.53 -4.18
CA THR A 394 11.34 -4.25 -4.99
C THR A 394 11.70 -4.19 -6.48
N PRO A 395 12.02 -5.34 -7.12
CA PRO A 395 12.36 -5.36 -8.54
C PRO A 395 11.20 -4.87 -9.42
N TRP A 396 11.52 -4.03 -10.41
CA TRP A 396 10.56 -3.53 -11.39
C TRP A 396 11.25 -3.14 -12.70
N GLY A 397 10.47 -3.03 -13.77
CA GLY A 397 10.93 -2.57 -15.07
C GLY A 397 10.57 -3.55 -16.18
N VAL A 398 11.04 -3.25 -17.39
CA VAL A 398 10.83 -4.12 -18.57
C VAL A 398 12.14 -4.70 -19.08
N ALA A 399 13.29 -4.19 -18.63
CA ALA A 399 14.60 -4.58 -19.15
C ALA A 399 14.87 -6.08 -19.02
N ASP A 400 14.68 -6.64 -17.83
CA ASP A 400 14.93 -8.06 -17.58
C ASP A 400 13.97 -8.99 -18.33
N PRO A 401 12.63 -8.83 -18.23
CA PRO A 401 11.71 -9.66 -19.01
C PRO A 401 11.92 -9.52 -20.53
N LEU A 402 12.29 -8.34 -21.02
CA LEU A 402 12.56 -8.13 -22.44
C LEU A 402 13.88 -8.78 -22.87
N ARG A 403 14.88 -8.87 -21.99
CA ARG A 403 16.13 -9.59 -22.26
C ARG A 403 15.91 -11.09 -22.38
N ASP A 404 15.00 -11.65 -21.59
CA ASP A 404 14.60 -13.05 -21.69
C ASP A 404 13.90 -13.36 -23.04
N LEU A 405 13.04 -12.46 -23.50
CA LEU A 405 12.32 -12.60 -24.78
C LEU A 405 13.17 -12.22 -26.01
N ARG A 406 14.11 -11.29 -25.85
CA ARG A 406 14.98 -10.74 -26.90
C ARG A 406 16.44 -10.68 -26.41
N PRO A 407 17.18 -11.80 -26.51
CA PRO A 407 18.59 -11.83 -26.16
C PRO A 407 19.40 -10.74 -26.90
N GLY A 408 20.28 -10.06 -26.17
CA GLY A 408 21.04 -8.91 -26.68
C GLY A 408 20.44 -7.55 -26.33
N THR A 409 19.26 -7.51 -25.68
CA THR A 409 18.69 -6.30 -25.09
C THR A 409 19.67 -5.72 -24.07
N THR A 410 20.04 -4.45 -24.25
CA THR A 410 20.88 -3.71 -23.30
C THR A 410 20.01 -2.75 -22.51
N SER A 411 20.41 -2.40 -21.29
CA SER A 411 19.65 -1.50 -20.45
C SER A 411 20.52 -0.62 -19.58
N VAL A 412 20.04 0.58 -19.28
CA VAL A 412 20.58 1.46 -18.24
C VAL A 412 19.44 1.95 -17.36
N ARG A 413 19.71 2.10 -16.06
CA ARG A 413 18.82 2.74 -15.11
C ARG A 413 19.44 4.08 -14.71
N LEU A 414 18.66 5.15 -14.79
CA LEU A 414 19.12 6.51 -14.53
C LEU A 414 18.27 7.14 -13.42
N THR A 415 18.93 7.82 -12.50
CA THR A 415 18.34 8.54 -11.37
C THR A 415 18.50 10.06 -11.53
N GLU A 416 17.75 10.83 -10.75
CA GLU A 416 17.84 12.30 -10.76
C GLU A 416 19.26 12.83 -10.48
N PRO A 417 20.03 12.34 -9.48
CA PRO A 417 21.38 12.83 -9.23
C PRO A 417 22.33 12.60 -10.41
N GLU A 418 22.24 11.46 -11.09
CA GLU A 418 23.10 11.14 -12.23
C GLU A 418 22.86 12.11 -13.40
N LEU A 419 21.60 12.49 -13.62
CA LEU A 419 21.19 13.37 -14.71
C LEU A 419 21.42 14.86 -14.44
N THR A 420 21.49 15.26 -13.17
CA THR A 420 21.74 16.66 -12.78
C THR A 420 23.23 16.98 -12.69
N HIS A 421 24.09 16.01 -12.38
CA HIS A 421 25.51 16.24 -12.12
C HIS A 421 26.45 16.00 -13.30
N THR A 422 26.00 15.34 -14.38
CA THR A 422 26.89 14.94 -15.48
C THR A 422 26.32 15.33 -16.84
N THR A 423 27.04 16.17 -17.58
CA THR A 423 26.53 16.88 -18.77
C THR A 423 26.23 15.97 -19.98
N ASP A 424 26.79 14.77 -20.05
CA ASP A 424 26.70 13.89 -21.24
C ASP A 424 26.03 12.52 -20.99
N VAL A 425 25.46 12.27 -19.82
CA VAL A 425 24.88 10.96 -19.46
C VAL A 425 23.83 10.48 -20.46
N LEU A 426 22.95 11.36 -20.92
CA LEU A 426 21.93 10.97 -21.90
C LEU A 426 22.55 10.58 -23.25
N THR A 427 23.64 11.22 -23.64
CA THR A 427 24.33 10.87 -24.89
C THR A 427 25.04 9.53 -24.74
N ASP A 428 25.81 9.36 -23.66
CA ASP A 428 26.69 8.20 -23.47
C ASP A 428 25.94 6.94 -23.05
N ALA A 429 24.95 7.10 -22.17
CA ALA A 429 24.24 5.98 -21.56
C ALA A 429 22.92 5.64 -22.25
N ALA A 430 22.28 6.58 -22.97
CA ALA A 430 20.98 6.35 -23.61
C ALA A 430 21.04 6.41 -25.15
N LEU A 431 21.57 7.47 -25.75
CA LEU A 431 21.51 7.66 -27.21
C LEU A 431 22.55 6.83 -27.96
N THR A 432 23.81 6.85 -27.52
CA THR A 432 24.91 6.11 -28.17
C THR A 432 24.67 4.60 -28.18
N PRO A 433 24.28 3.95 -27.06
CA PRO A 433 24.01 2.51 -27.04
C PRO A 433 22.78 2.11 -27.86
N ALA A 434 21.87 3.05 -28.12
CA ALA A 434 20.70 2.85 -28.97
C ALA A 434 20.98 3.05 -30.48
N THR A 435 22.23 3.32 -30.87
CA THR A 435 22.59 3.48 -32.29
C THR A 435 22.34 2.19 -33.07
N GLY A 436 21.49 2.26 -34.09
CA GLY A 436 21.09 1.09 -34.88
C GLY A 436 20.15 0.11 -34.15
N ARG A 437 19.54 0.54 -33.03
CA ARG A 437 18.60 -0.25 -32.23
C ARG A 437 17.35 0.58 -31.91
N ASP A 438 16.26 -0.12 -31.63
CA ASP A 438 15.06 0.50 -31.04
C ASP A 438 15.40 1.05 -29.64
N LEU A 439 14.87 2.22 -29.31
CA LEU A 439 15.01 2.83 -27.99
C LEU A 439 13.69 2.69 -27.24
N VAL A 440 13.74 2.05 -26.07
CA VAL A 440 12.61 1.94 -25.13
C VAL A 440 12.92 2.79 -23.91
N VAL A 441 12.10 3.79 -23.62
CA VAL A 441 12.23 4.65 -22.45
C VAL A 441 11.13 4.28 -21.45
N VAL A 442 11.52 3.78 -20.29
CA VAL A 442 10.61 3.39 -19.21
C VAL A 442 10.58 4.52 -18.18
N VAL A 443 9.39 4.96 -17.82
CA VAL A 443 9.16 5.99 -16.83
C VAL A 443 8.15 5.52 -15.80
N ARG A 444 8.16 6.18 -14.65
CA ARG A 444 7.22 5.93 -13.57
C ARG A 444 6.78 7.25 -12.98
N ASP A 445 5.49 7.54 -13.11
CA ASP A 445 4.89 8.78 -12.63
C ASP A 445 5.59 10.01 -13.24
N ALA A 446 5.88 9.98 -14.54
CA ALA A 446 6.72 11.00 -15.18
C ALA A 446 6.20 12.43 -14.94
N ALA A 447 4.88 12.60 -14.90
CA ALA A 447 4.22 13.89 -14.66
C ALA A 447 4.46 14.45 -13.25
N ARG A 448 4.75 13.59 -12.26
CA ARG A 448 5.09 14.01 -10.90
C ARG A 448 6.55 14.46 -10.77
N HIS A 449 7.42 13.96 -11.64
CA HIS A 449 8.86 14.19 -11.58
C HIS A 449 9.31 15.08 -12.73
N ARG A 450 9.47 16.38 -12.47
CA ARG A 450 9.88 17.36 -13.49
C ARG A 450 11.13 16.92 -14.24
N TRP A 451 12.15 16.41 -13.55
CA TRP A 451 13.39 15.92 -14.16
C TRP A 451 13.16 14.77 -15.16
N MET A 452 12.18 13.88 -14.89
CA MET A 452 11.82 12.80 -15.80
C MET A 452 11.12 13.35 -17.02
N THR A 453 10.15 14.26 -16.85
CA THR A 453 9.46 14.90 -17.96
C THR A 453 10.44 15.65 -18.87
N ASP A 454 11.38 16.40 -18.28
CA ASP A 454 12.41 17.13 -19.02
C ASP A 454 13.36 16.16 -19.76
N THR A 455 13.73 15.06 -19.12
CA THR A 455 14.60 14.03 -19.70
C THR A 455 13.92 13.26 -20.84
N LEU A 456 12.68 12.82 -20.63
CA LEU A 456 11.85 12.17 -21.64
C LEU A 456 11.68 13.10 -22.85
N THR A 457 11.40 14.38 -22.62
CA THR A 457 11.30 15.37 -23.69
C THR A 457 12.60 15.50 -24.49
N ARG A 458 13.77 15.50 -23.83
CA ARG A 458 15.07 15.55 -24.51
C ARG A 458 15.33 14.28 -25.33
N LEU A 459 15.06 13.10 -24.79
CA LEU A 459 15.21 11.83 -25.50
C LEU A 459 14.30 11.77 -26.73
N LEU A 460 13.02 12.12 -26.59
CA LEU A 460 12.05 12.11 -27.68
C LEU A 460 12.32 13.16 -28.77
N ARG A 461 13.02 14.26 -28.47
CA ARG A 461 13.50 15.20 -29.49
C ARG A 461 14.60 14.59 -30.36
N SER A 462 15.50 13.80 -29.77
CA SER A 462 16.59 13.14 -30.49
C SER A 462 16.16 11.83 -31.16
N ARG A 463 15.22 11.11 -30.56
CA ARG A 463 14.68 9.82 -30.99
C ARG A 463 13.15 9.87 -30.96
N PRO A 464 12.51 10.57 -31.90
CA PRO A 464 11.05 10.62 -31.98
C PRO A 464 10.42 9.25 -32.28
N ASP A 465 11.22 8.30 -32.77
CA ASP A 465 10.91 6.88 -33.00
C ASP A 465 10.93 6.03 -31.72
N ALA A 466 11.37 6.58 -30.59
CA ALA A 466 11.43 5.84 -29.33
C ALA A 466 10.03 5.44 -28.81
N LEU A 467 9.99 4.28 -28.16
CA LEU A 467 8.84 3.77 -27.44
C LEU A 467 8.89 4.23 -25.99
N VAL A 468 7.75 4.65 -25.45
CA VAL A 468 7.63 5.04 -24.04
C VAL A 468 6.80 3.99 -23.30
N VAL A 469 7.29 3.51 -22.16
CA VAL A 469 6.55 2.64 -21.23
C VAL A 469 6.33 3.39 -19.92
N GLU A 470 5.09 3.79 -19.64
CA GLU A 470 4.69 4.40 -18.37
C GLU A 470 4.18 3.32 -17.41
N MET A 471 4.91 3.16 -16.30
CA MET A 471 4.62 2.18 -15.26
C MET A 471 4.01 2.80 -13.99
N GLY A 472 3.69 4.10 -13.99
CA GLY A 472 2.97 4.79 -12.93
C GLY A 472 1.58 5.28 -13.34
N VAL A 473 1.14 6.40 -12.77
CA VAL A 473 -0.11 7.09 -13.10
C VAL A 473 0.05 7.83 -14.44
N PRO A 474 -0.73 7.49 -15.48
CA PRO A 474 -0.60 8.12 -16.79
C PRO A 474 -1.18 9.53 -16.78
N ALA A 475 -0.34 10.56 -16.90
CA ALA A 475 -0.78 11.96 -16.90
C ALA A 475 -0.13 12.85 -17.99
N GLY A 476 0.68 12.28 -18.89
CA GLY A 476 1.38 13.04 -19.94
C GLY A 476 0.98 12.70 -21.38
N ASP A 477 1.17 13.67 -22.27
CA ASP A 477 0.99 13.55 -23.73
C ASP A 477 2.31 13.29 -24.49
N ALA A 478 3.40 13.03 -23.75
CA ALA A 478 4.71 12.71 -24.32
C ALA A 478 4.74 11.27 -24.84
N LEU A 479 4.00 11.01 -25.92
CA LEU A 479 3.70 9.65 -26.37
C LEU A 479 4.86 8.92 -27.08
N GLY A 480 5.94 9.63 -27.47
CA GLY A 480 6.92 9.10 -28.41
C GLY A 480 6.26 8.59 -29.71
N ALA A 481 6.76 7.50 -30.25
CA ALA A 481 6.16 6.83 -31.40
C ALA A 481 4.98 5.91 -30.97
N ALA A 482 5.09 5.28 -29.80
CA ALA A 482 3.97 4.69 -29.07
C ALA A 482 4.20 4.76 -27.56
N HIS A 483 3.10 4.85 -26.83
CA HIS A 483 3.07 4.97 -25.38
C HIS A 483 2.31 3.79 -24.77
N LEU A 484 3.05 2.87 -24.18
CA LEU A 484 2.53 1.71 -23.45
C LEU A 484 2.30 2.13 -22.00
N ILE A 485 1.13 1.78 -21.46
CA ILE A 485 0.75 2.13 -20.08
C ILE A 485 0.41 0.84 -19.35
N THR A 486 1.13 0.55 -18.27
CA THR A 486 0.93 -0.66 -17.46
C THR A 486 0.14 -0.43 -16.18
N HIS A 487 -0.09 0.84 -15.80
CA HIS A 487 -0.84 1.24 -14.60
C HIS A 487 -0.26 0.69 -13.28
N GLY A 488 1.07 0.55 -13.22
CA GLY A 488 1.79 0.02 -12.07
C GLY A 488 3.09 -0.69 -12.48
N ALA A 489 4.07 -0.69 -11.58
CA ALA A 489 5.43 -1.17 -11.83
C ALA A 489 5.69 -2.59 -11.31
N THR A 490 4.68 -3.45 -11.31
CA THR A 490 4.82 -4.84 -10.80
C THR A 490 5.66 -5.71 -11.72
N ARG A 491 6.15 -6.84 -11.20
CA ARG A 491 6.86 -7.85 -12.01
C ARG A 491 5.98 -8.33 -13.17
N VAL A 492 4.71 -8.65 -12.92
CA VAL A 492 3.79 -9.09 -13.99
C VAL A 492 3.42 -7.97 -14.97
N SER A 493 3.36 -6.72 -14.52
CA SER A 493 3.22 -5.55 -15.41
C SER A 493 4.41 -5.42 -16.36
N GLY A 494 5.63 -5.62 -15.86
CA GLY A 494 6.86 -5.63 -16.65
C GLY A 494 6.90 -6.75 -17.69
N ILE A 495 6.50 -7.97 -17.28
CA ILE A 495 6.38 -9.12 -18.18
C ILE A 495 5.35 -8.84 -19.29
N ALA A 496 4.15 -8.38 -18.93
CA ALA A 496 3.08 -8.09 -19.89
C ALA A 496 3.48 -7.00 -20.91
N ALA A 497 4.20 -5.97 -20.47
CA ALA A 497 4.73 -4.94 -21.37
C ALA A 497 5.81 -5.50 -22.31
N ALA A 498 6.74 -6.31 -21.78
CA ALA A 498 7.80 -6.92 -22.58
C ALA A 498 7.25 -7.92 -23.61
N GLU A 499 6.23 -8.69 -23.24
CA GLU A 499 5.48 -9.58 -24.13
C GLU A 499 4.89 -8.82 -25.32
N LEU A 500 4.20 -7.71 -25.06
CA LEU A 500 3.64 -6.85 -26.11
C LEU A 500 4.73 -6.20 -26.99
N LEU A 501 5.85 -5.77 -26.40
CA LEU A 501 7.00 -5.24 -27.14
C LEU A 501 7.66 -6.31 -28.02
N ALA A 502 7.79 -7.54 -27.54
CA ALA A 502 8.45 -8.63 -28.24
C ALA A 502 7.53 -9.41 -29.20
N GLY A 503 6.21 -9.25 -29.09
CA GLY A 503 5.21 -10.01 -29.87
C GLY A 503 4.97 -11.41 -29.36
N ALA A 504 5.20 -11.64 -28.07
CA ALA A 504 4.91 -12.88 -27.38
C ALA A 504 3.60 -12.72 -26.59
N GLY A 505 2.75 -13.75 -26.51
CA GLY A 505 1.59 -13.76 -25.62
C GLY A 505 0.27 -13.21 -26.18
N ALA A 506 -0.08 -13.56 -27.43
CA ALA A 506 -1.46 -13.43 -27.92
C ALA A 506 -2.40 -14.46 -27.27
#